data_AF-A0A973GL41-F1
#
_entry.id   AF-A0A973GL41-F1
#
_cell.length_a   1.000
_cell.length_b   1.000
_cell.length_c   1.000
_cell.angle_alpha   90.00
_cell.angle_beta   90.00
_cell.angle_gamma   90.00
#
_symmetry.space_group_name_H-M   'P 1'
#
loop_
_entity.id
_entity.type
_entity.pdbx_description
1 polymer ?
#
loop_
_entity_poly.entity_id
_entity_poly.type
_entity_poly.pdbx_seq_one_letter_code
_entity_poly.pdbx_strand_id
1 'polypeptide(L)'
;MFNKSGWSKRSKIITTAVVASFVALFIIAGTFAPPSITINNLKLGSSKSIEDDSFVIEGVVFPYDSLVTINGKEASTSSQGKLIYKVPLEEGDNVITIIANKDGRQSISVYKIHRYTEAEIAKRKAEETARIKSEQEAKATADKKAAEDAAKKAAEEKAEADAKAEADAEAAAAAAKARAEAAATVSQKNALNKAKSYISYAGFSHDGLIDQLLYEKYSLADATYGADHVEADWNEQAARKATSYMSYSSFSRGGLIDQLIYEKFTPEQAAYGADSVGL
;
A
#
# COMPACT_ATOMS: atom_id res chain seq x y z
N MET A 1 -44.71 11.02 -2.39
CA MET A 1 -45.71 10.25 -1.63
C MET A 1 -45.03 9.04 -1.01
N PHE A 2 -44.59 9.12 0.24
CA PHE A 2 -44.48 7.98 1.14
C PHE A 2 -44.74 8.47 2.56
N ASN A 3 -45.41 7.60 3.30
CA ASN A 3 -46.48 7.91 4.22
C ASN A 3 -45.96 7.85 5.67
N LYS A 4 -46.39 8.81 6.50
CA LYS A 4 -46.75 8.75 7.94
C LYS A 4 -45.85 7.93 8.89
N SER A 5 -45.50 8.36 10.10
CA SER A 5 -46.09 9.34 11.01
C SER A 5 -45.31 9.25 12.34
N GLY A 6 -45.28 10.35 13.10
CA GLY A 6 -45.47 10.24 14.55
C GLY A 6 -44.22 10.40 15.40
N TRP A 7 -43.72 11.62 15.47
CA TRP A 7 -42.92 12.12 16.57
C TRP A 7 -43.77 12.16 17.86
N SER A 8 -43.27 11.71 19.02
CA SER A 8 -42.85 12.61 20.11
C SER A 8 -42.68 11.93 21.50
N LYS A 9 -41.58 12.34 22.14
CA LYS A 9 -41.37 12.72 23.56
C LYS A 9 -41.62 11.74 24.72
N ARG A 10 -40.48 11.39 25.33
CA ARG A 10 -40.09 11.50 26.76
C ARG A 10 -41.03 10.92 27.83
N SER A 11 -40.52 9.91 28.54
CA SER A 11 -40.63 9.81 30.00
C SER A 11 -39.37 9.12 30.56
N LYS A 12 -38.73 9.78 31.53
CA LYS A 12 -37.76 9.12 32.42
C LYS A 12 -38.58 8.37 33.47
N ILE A 13 -38.36 7.08 33.66
CA ILE A 13 -38.70 6.37 34.89
C ILE A 13 -37.48 5.54 35.31
N ILE A 14 -36.97 5.90 36.47
CA ILE A 14 -36.01 5.18 37.28
C ILE A 14 -36.78 3.99 37.88
N THR A 15 -36.35 2.76 37.59
CA THR A 15 -36.76 1.60 38.41
C THR A 15 -35.61 0.62 38.54
N THR A 16 -34.82 0.87 39.58
CA THR A 16 -34.17 -0.10 40.47
C THR A 16 -34.18 -1.56 40.02
N ALA A 17 -33.04 -2.07 39.55
CA ALA A 17 -32.79 -3.49 39.47
C ALA A 17 -32.70 -4.04 40.90
N VAL A 18 -33.71 -4.83 41.29
CA VAL A 18 -33.72 -5.58 42.54
C VAL A 18 -32.60 -6.61 42.48
N VAL A 19 -31.46 -6.30 43.08
CA VAL A 19 -30.49 -7.32 43.51
C VAL A 19 -31.18 -8.06 44.65
N ALA A 20 -31.76 -9.22 44.33
CA ALA A 20 -32.33 -10.12 45.31
C ALA A 20 -31.19 -10.70 46.17
N SER A 21 -30.82 -9.98 47.23
CA SER A 21 -30.17 -10.55 48.40
C SER A 21 -31.11 -11.60 48.98
N PHE A 22 -30.86 -12.87 48.66
CA PHE A 22 -31.47 -14.00 49.33
C PHE A 22 -30.90 -14.10 50.75
N VAL A 23 -31.47 -13.34 51.68
CA VAL A 23 -31.39 -13.65 53.11
C VAL A 23 -32.40 -14.77 53.36
N ALA A 24 -31.91 -16.00 53.42
CA ALA A 24 -32.73 -17.16 53.75
C ALA A 24 -33.13 -17.10 55.23
N LEU A 25 -34.42 -16.84 55.48
CA LEU A 25 -35.06 -16.94 56.78
C LEU A 25 -35.24 -18.43 57.13
N PHE A 26 -34.39 -18.98 58.01
CA PHE A 26 -34.52 -20.36 58.48
C PHE A 26 -35.62 -20.44 59.55
N ILE A 27 -36.80 -20.93 59.16
CA ILE A 27 -37.88 -21.32 60.06
C ILE A 27 -37.47 -22.62 60.77
N ILE A 28 -37.54 -22.60 62.11
CA ILE A 28 -37.21 -23.71 63.01
C ILE A 28 -38.25 -24.83 62.83
N ALA A 29 -37.92 -25.81 62.00
CA ALA A 29 -38.50 -27.15 62.01
C ALA A 29 -37.31 -28.11 62.06
N GLY A 30 -37.28 -29.05 63.01
CA GLY A 30 -36.15 -29.99 63.19
C GLY A 30 -35.75 -30.63 61.87
N THR A 31 -34.64 -30.19 61.28
CA THR A 31 -34.35 -30.44 59.87
C THR A 31 -33.78 -31.84 59.68
N PHE A 32 -34.60 -32.73 59.10
CA PHE A 32 -34.24 -34.06 58.61
C PHE A 32 -33.44 -34.02 57.28
N ALA A 33 -33.01 -32.83 56.82
CA ALA A 33 -32.27 -32.68 55.57
C ALA A 33 -30.79 -33.09 55.72
N PRO A 34 -30.13 -33.59 54.65
CA PRO A 34 -28.68 -33.75 54.62
C PRO A 34 -27.97 -32.39 54.67
N PRO A 35 -26.70 -32.32 55.11
CA PRO A 35 -25.94 -31.08 55.11
C PRO A 35 -25.80 -30.53 53.68
N SER A 36 -25.85 -29.21 53.52
CA SER A 36 -25.60 -28.54 52.26
C SER A 36 -24.15 -28.09 52.16
N ILE A 37 -23.60 -28.17 50.95
CA ILE A 37 -22.27 -27.64 50.64
C ILE A 37 -22.36 -26.83 49.35
N THR A 38 -21.79 -25.63 49.39
CA THR A 38 -21.71 -24.72 48.23
C THR A 38 -20.25 -24.46 47.92
N ILE A 39 -19.81 -24.75 46.71
CA ILE A 39 -18.46 -24.45 46.22
C ILE A 39 -18.53 -23.20 45.35
N ASN A 40 -17.71 -22.19 45.66
CA ASN A 40 -17.78 -20.86 45.06
C ASN A 40 -17.01 -20.76 43.75
N ASN A 41 -15.92 -21.53 43.61
CA ASN A 41 -14.97 -21.42 42.52
C ASN A 41 -14.93 -22.64 41.59
N LEU A 42 -15.91 -23.54 41.73
CA LEU A 42 -16.19 -24.67 40.84
C LEU A 42 -17.70 -24.80 40.61
N LYS A 43 -18.08 -24.98 39.35
CA LYS A 43 -19.47 -25.19 38.96
C LYS A 43 -19.73 -26.67 38.72
N LEU A 44 -20.79 -27.19 39.36
CA LEU A 44 -21.18 -28.59 39.20
C LEU A 44 -21.56 -28.86 37.74
N GLY A 45 -21.06 -29.96 37.17
CA GLY A 45 -21.28 -30.34 35.76
C GLY A 45 -20.43 -29.57 34.74
N SER A 46 -19.53 -28.68 35.16
CA SER A 46 -18.55 -28.03 34.28
C SER A 46 -17.16 -28.63 34.49
N SER A 47 -16.39 -28.81 33.42
CA SER A 47 -14.97 -29.13 33.51
C SER A 47 -14.16 -27.84 33.57
N LYS A 48 -13.16 -27.78 34.44
CA LYS A 48 -12.22 -26.66 34.53
C LYS A 48 -10.84 -27.15 34.12
N SER A 49 -10.15 -26.42 33.24
CA SER A 49 -8.78 -26.74 32.86
C SER A 49 -7.79 -25.77 33.51
N ILE A 50 -6.70 -26.27 34.09
CA ILE A 50 -5.67 -25.47 34.74
C ILE A 50 -4.26 -26.00 34.44
N GLU A 51 -3.23 -25.17 34.63
CA GLU A 51 -1.83 -25.58 34.50
C GLU A 51 -1.17 -25.89 35.86
N ASP A 52 -1.68 -25.28 36.94
CA ASP A 52 -1.16 -25.44 38.30
C ASP A 52 -1.27 -26.88 38.80
N ASP A 53 -0.30 -27.29 39.62
CA ASP A 53 -0.21 -28.61 40.27
C ASP A 53 -1.27 -28.84 41.36
N SER A 54 -2.10 -27.84 41.63
CA SER A 54 -3.04 -27.85 42.73
C SER A 54 -4.16 -26.86 42.51
N PHE A 55 -5.30 -27.14 43.14
CA PHE A 55 -6.48 -26.30 43.09
C PHE A 55 -6.99 -25.99 44.49
N VAL A 56 -7.21 -24.72 44.79
CA VAL A 56 -7.82 -24.30 46.06
C VAL A 56 -9.34 -24.36 45.92
N ILE A 57 -9.99 -25.23 46.68
CA ILE A 57 -11.43 -25.29 46.81
C ILE A 57 -11.88 -24.28 47.85
N GLU A 58 -12.81 -23.41 47.47
CA GLU A 58 -13.42 -22.44 48.36
C GLU A 58 -14.92 -22.67 48.41
N GLY A 59 -15.48 -22.75 49.62
CA GLY A 59 -16.89 -23.01 49.79
C GLY A 59 -17.42 -22.70 51.18
N VAL A 60 -18.68 -23.04 51.39
CA VAL A 60 -19.36 -22.96 52.68
C VAL A 60 -20.17 -24.24 52.87
N VAL A 61 -20.08 -24.84 54.06
CA VAL A 61 -20.90 -25.98 54.48
C VAL A 61 -21.96 -25.54 55.48
N PHE A 62 -23.15 -26.13 55.48
CA PHE A 62 -24.16 -25.94 56.50
C PHE A 62 -24.85 -27.28 56.84
N PRO A 63 -25.11 -27.62 58.12
CA PRO A 63 -24.72 -26.90 59.35
C PRO A 63 -23.21 -26.69 59.50
N TYR A 64 -22.77 -25.62 60.16
CA TYR A 64 -21.36 -25.22 60.24
C TYR A 64 -20.45 -26.22 60.98
N ASP A 65 -21.05 -27.10 61.79
CA ASP A 65 -20.38 -28.19 62.50
C ASP A 65 -20.41 -29.53 61.74
N SER A 66 -20.78 -29.53 60.45
CA SER A 66 -20.71 -30.71 59.60
C SER A 66 -19.27 -31.09 59.28
N LEU A 67 -18.97 -32.39 59.28
CA LEU A 67 -17.68 -32.91 58.87
C LEU A 67 -17.59 -32.85 57.34
N VAL A 68 -16.51 -32.27 56.79
CA VAL A 68 -16.27 -32.25 55.35
C VAL A 68 -15.05 -33.11 55.03
N THR A 69 -15.17 -33.95 54.01
CA THR A 69 -14.04 -34.66 53.41
C THR A 69 -13.92 -34.32 51.94
N ILE A 70 -12.68 -34.20 51.46
CA ILE A 70 -12.33 -33.98 50.06
C ILE A 70 -11.38 -35.10 49.65
N ASN A 71 -11.79 -35.90 48.66
CA ASN A 71 -11.08 -37.12 48.24
C ASN A 71 -10.75 -38.05 49.42
N GLY A 72 -11.69 -38.17 50.37
CA GLY A 72 -11.55 -39.00 51.57
C GLY A 72 -10.67 -38.43 52.68
N LYS A 73 -10.04 -37.25 52.50
CA LYS A 73 -9.28 -36.54 53.55
C LYS A 73 -10.16 -35.50 54.24
N GLU A 74 -10.08 -35.39 55.56
CA GLU A 74 -10.81 -34.36 56.31
C GLU A 74 -10.35 -32.96 55.91
N ALA A 75 -11.30 -32.08 55.67
CA ALA A 75 -11.08 -30.68 55.31
C ALA A 75 -11.65 -29.79 56.42
N SER A 76 -10.78 -29.00 57.04
CA SER A 76 -11.18 -28.11 58.13
C SER A 76 -12.10 -27.00 57.64
N THR A 77 -13.14 -26.72 58.42
CA THR A 77 -14.05 -25.61 58.22
C THR A 77 -13.93 -24.62 59.38
N SER A 78 -14.10 -23.33 59.09
CA SER A 78 -14.15 -22.31 60.14
C SER A 78 -15.43 -22.42 60.98
N SER A 79 -15.53 -21.67 62.09
CA SER A 79 -16.75 -21.57 62.91
C SER A 79 -17.99 -21.03 62.17
N GLN A 80 -17.79 -20.41 61.00
CA GLN A 80 -18.86 -19.95 60.11
C GLN A 80 -19.05 -20.88 58.89
N GLY A 81 -18.54 -22.11 58.94
CA GLY A 81 -18.67 -23.11 57.87
C GLY A 81 -17.83 -22.83 56.62
N LYS A 82 -17.00 -21.80 56.60
CA LYS A 82 -16.08 -21.53 55.47
C LYS A 82 -15.09 -22.68 55.28
N LEU A 83 -15.04 -23.20 54.07
CA LEU A 83 -14.14 -24.25 53.60
C LEU A 83 -13.07 -23.61 52.70
N ILE A 84 -11.80 -23.86 53.00
CA ILE A 84 -10.67 -23.58 52.11
C ILE A 84 -9.77 -24.82 52.14
N TYR A 85 -9.57 -25.46 50.99
CA TYR A 85 -8.79 -26.68 50.93
C TYR A 85 -7.99 -26.77 49.62
N LYS A 86 -6.68 -26.97 49.74
CA LYS A 86 -5.78 -27.12 48.59
C LYS A 86 -5.71 -28.59 48.17
N VAL A 87 -6.24 -28.91 46.99
CA VAL A 87 -6.20 -30.25 46.39
C VAL A 87 -5.00 -30.36 45.47
N PRO A 88 -4.04 -31.28 45.68
CA PRO A 88 -3.02 -31.58 44.69
C PRO A 88 -3.66 -32.26 43.47
N LEU A 89 -3.19 -31.93 42.27
CA LEU A 89 -3.67 -32.46 41.01
C LEU A 89 -2.56 -33.18 40.26
N GLU A 90 -2.87 -34.38 39.78
CA GLU A 90 -2.04 -35.08 38.80
C GLU A 90 -2.28 -34.50 37.41
N GLU A 91 -1.39 -34.76 36.46
CA GLU A 91 -1.66 -34.40 35.06
C GLU A 91 -2.89 -35.15 34.51
N GLY A 92 -3.65 -34.47 33.65
CA GLY A 92 -4.88 -35.00 33.06
C GLY A 92 -6.12 -34.80 33.94
N ASP A 93 -7.08 -35.70 33.79
CA ASP A 93 -8.39 -35.59 34.44
C ASP A 93 -8.33 -35.97 35.92
N ASN A 94 -8.61 -35.00 36.78
CA ASN A 94 -8.75 -35.19 38.23
C ASN A 94 -10.22 -35.16 38.61
N VAL A 95 -10.65 -36.16 39.37
CA VAL A 95 -11.99 -36.20 39.98
C VAL A 95 -11.88 -35.77 41.42
N ILE A 96 -12.66 -34.76 41.80
CA ILE A 96 -12.72 -34.24 43.16
C ILE A 96 -14.07 -34.58 43.74
N THR A 97 -14.08 -35.45 44.73
CA THR A 97 -15.27 -35.85 45.47
C THR A 97 -15.28 -35.13 46.81
N ILE A 98 -16.31 -34.32 47.04
CA ILE A 98 -16.52 -33.59 48.29
C ILE A 98 -17.74 -34.17 48.99
N ILE A 99 -17.57 -34.58 50.24
CA ILE A 99 -18.64 -35.16 51.05
C ILE A 99 -18.80 -34.32 52.32
N ALA A 100 -19.99 -33.79 52.56
CA ALA A 100 -20.36 -33.24 53.86
C ALA A 100 -21.21 -34.28 54.62
N ASN A 101 -20.89 -34.54 55.88
CA ASN A 101 -21.57 -35.51 56.74
C ASN A 101 -22.02 -34.85 58.05
N LYS A 102 -23.28 -35.07 58.41
CA LYS A 102 -23.82 -34.70 59.72
C LYS A 102 -24.71 -35.83 60.25
N ASP A 103 -24.31 -36.41 61.38
CA ASP A 103 -25.06 -37.45 62.11
C ASP A 103 -25.50 -38.62 61.20
N GLY A 104 -24.62 -39.06 60.30
CA GLY A 104 -24.86 -40.17 59.37
C GLY A 104 -25.56 -39.79 58.07
N ARG A 105 -25.97 -38.52 57.88
CA ARG A 105 -26.55 -38.00 56.64
C ARG A 105 -25.47 -37.33 55.80
N GLN A 106 -25.42 -37.64 54.50
CA GLN A 106 -24.37 -37.15 53.61
C GLN A 106 -24.93 -36.39 52.40
N SER A 107 -24.17 -35.37 51.97
CA SER A 107 -24.26 -34.83 50.61
C SER A 107 -22.94 -35.05 49.89
N ILE A 108 -23.02 -35.39 48.60
CA ILE A 108 -21.86 -35.71 47.76
C ILE A 108 -21.88 -34.78 46.55
N SER A 109 -20.77 -34.08 46.31
CA SER A 109 -20.54 -33.26 45.13
C SER A 109 -19.29 -33.74 44.40
N VAL A 110 -19.39 -33.96 43.10
CA VAL A 110 -18.28 -34.44 42.26
C VAL A 110 -17.95 -33.38 41.22
N TYR A 111 -16.68 -32.98 41.18
CA TYR A 111 -16.14 -32.01 40.24
C TYR A 111 -15.03 -32.63 39.41
N LYS A 112 -14.85 -32.12 38.19
CA LYS A 112 -13.76 -32.51 37.29
C LYS A 112 -12.86 -31.32 37.03
N ILE A 113 -11.57 -31.52 37.25
CA ILE A 113 -10.53 -30.55 36.88
C ILE A 113 -9.53 -31.26 36.00
N HIS A 114 -9.30 -30.74 34.81
CA HIS A 114 -8.27 -31.21 33.91
C HIS A 114 -7.00 -30.39 34.11
N ARG A 115 -5.94 -30.97 34.66
CA ARG A 115 -4.63 -30.33 34.69
C ARG A 115 -3.95 -30.62 33.35
N TYR A 116 -3.54 -29.58 32.64
CA TYR A 116 -2.85 -29.77 31.36
C TYR A 116 -1.57 -30.58 31.54
N THR A 117 -1.35 -31.52 30.63
CA THR A 117 -0.09 -32.25 30.49
C THR A 117 0.99 -31.35 29.90
N GLU A 118 2.25 -31.69 30.13
CA GLU A 118 3.38 -31.01 29.46
C GLU A 118 3.23 -31.02 27.94
N ALA A 119 2.71 -32.12 27.37
CA ALA A 119 2.48 -32.27 25.94
C ALA A 119 1.40 -31.30 25.42
N GLU A 120 0.30 -31.11 26.15
CA GLU A 120 -0.75 -30.16 25.80
C GLU A 120 -0.28 -28.72 25.92
N ILE A 121 0.50 -28.39 26.96
CA ILE A 121 1.13 -27.08 27.12
C ILE A 121 2.09 -26.80 25.95
N ALA A 122 2.95 -27.77 25.61
CA ALA A 122 3.90 -27.65 24.50
C ALA A 122 3.18 -27.48 23.16
N LYS A 123 2.12 -28.26 22.92
CA LYS A 123 1.30 -28.15 21.71
C LYS A 123 0.64 -26.77 21.60
N ARG A 124 0.01 -26.27 22.67
CA ARG A 124 -0.61 -24.93 22.67
C ARG A 124 0.42 -23.82 22.45
N LYS A 125 1.60 -23.93 23.05
CA LYS A 125 2.70 -22.98 22.80
C LYS A 125 3.17 -23.02 21.35
N ALA A 126 3.28 -24.21 20.76
CA ALA A 126 3.67 -24.37 19.36
C ALA A 126 2.61 -23.80 18.41
N GLU A 127 1.32 -24.08 18.66
CA GLU A 127 0.19 -23.52 17.89
C GLU A 127 0.15 -21.99 17.99
N GLU A 128 0.35 -21.43 19.18
CA GLU A 128 0.38 -19.98 19.38
C GLU A 128 1.57 -19.33 18.67
N THR A 129 2.75 -19.96 18.74
CA THR A 129 3.94 -19.48 18.04
C THR A 129 3.73 -19.52 16.53
N ALA A 130 3.13 -20.59 16.00
CA ALA A 130 2.80 -20.72 14.59
C ALA A 130 1.79 -19.65 14.15
N ARG A 131 0.77 -19.37 14.97
CA ARG A 131 -0.23 -18.32 14.73
C ARG A 131 0.45 -16.95 14.64
N ILE A 132 1.24 -16.56 15.64
CA ILE A 132 1.97 -15.28 15.67
C ILE A 132 2.87 -15.15 14.43
N LYS A 133 3.62 -16.20 14.09
CA LYS A 133 4.47 -16.20 12.90
C LYS A 133 3.65 -15.99 11.61
N SER A 134 2.55 -16.70 11.45
CA SER A 134 1.68 -16.56 10.27
C SER A 134 1.07 -15.16 10.15
N GLU A 135 0.70 -14.53 11.26
CA GLU A 135 0.17 -13.17 11.29
C GLU A 135 1.24 -12.14 10.92
N GLN A 136 2.47 -12.33 11.41
CA GLN A 136 3.61 -11.48 11.04
C GLN A 136 3.98 -11.60 9.56
N GLU A 137 4.01 -12.81 8.99
CA GLU A 137 4.28 -13.04 7.57
C GLU A 137 3.18 -12.44 6.67
N ALA A 138 1.92 -12.56 7.07
CA ALA A 138 0.79 -11.93 6.38
C ALA A 138 0.90 -10.40 6.40
N LYS A 139 1.24 -9.82 7.55
CA LYS A 139 1.45 -8.37 7.69
C LYS A 139 2.62 -7.87 6.84
N ALA A 140 3.77 -8.56 6.87
CA ALA A 140 4.93 -8.19 6.06
C ALA A 140 4.62 -8.23 4.55
N THR A 141 3.82 -9.20 4.11
CA THR A 141 3.37 -9.30 2.72
C THR A 141 2.43 -8.15 2.34
N ALA A 142 1.51 -7.77 3.23
CA ALA A 142 0.61 -6.64 3.02
C ALA A 142 1.37 -5.30 2.95
N ASP A 143 2.33 -5.09 3.87
CA ASP A 143 3.16 -3.88 3.92
C ASP A 143 4.03 -3.75 2.64
N LYS A 144 4.61 -4.87 2.16
CA LYS A 144 5.38 -4.88 0.91
C LYS A 144 4.50 -4.51 -0.29
N LYS A 145 3.29 -5.08 -0.39
CA LYS A 145 2.36 -4.76 -1.47
C LYS A 145 1.92 -3.30 -1.44
N ALA A 146 1.63 -2.75 -0.26
CA ALA A 146 1.28 -1.34 -0.10
C ALA A 146 2.43 -0.41 -0.53
N ALA A 147 3.68 -0.77 -0.23
CA ALA A 147 4.85 -0.01 -0.68
C ALA A 147 5.04 -0.07 -2.21
N GLU A 148 4.84 -1.23 -2.83
CA GLU A 148 4.91 -1.40 -4.29
C GLU A 148 3.81 -0.59 -5.00
N ASP A 149 2.56 -0.65 -4.51
CA ASP A 149 1.43 0.12 -5.06
C ASP A 149 1.66 1.64 -4.92
N ALA A 150 2.21 2.10 -3.78
CA ALA A 150 2.56 3.50 -3.57
C ALA A 150 3.70 3.97 -4.50
N ALA A 151 4.73 3.14 -4.69
CA ALA A 151 5.83 3.44 -5.60
C ALA A 151 5.36 3.52 -7.06
N LYS A 152 4.47 2.62 -7.48
CA LYS A 152 3.86 2.65 -8.81
C LYS A 152 3.05 3.91 -9.04
N LYS A 153 2.20 4.30 -8.08
CA LYS A 153 1.39 5.54 -8.18
C LYS A 153 2.27 6.79 -8.28
N ALA A 154 3.34 6.85 -7.49
CA ALA A 154 4.28 7.97 -7.54
C ALA A 154 5.03 8.04 -8.89
N ALA A 155 5.35 6.89 -9.49
CA ALA A 155 5.97 6.85 -10.82
C ALA A 155 5.00 7.30 -11.92
N GLU A 156 3.73 6.90 -11.86
CA GLU A 156 2.68 7.33 -12.80
C GLU A 156 2.43 8.84 -12.71
N GLU A 157 2.28 9.40 -11.50
CA GLU A 157 2.10 10.85 -11.29
C GLU A 157 3.30 11.65 -11.79
N LYS A 158 4.52 11.15 -11.59
CA LYS A 158 5.73 11.79 -12.12
C LYS A 158 5.78 11.75 -13.65
N ALA A 159 5.43 10.61 -14.26
CA ALA A 159 5.40 10.49 -15.71
C ALA A 159 4.35 11.42 -16.36
N GLU A 160 3.18 11.57 -15.75
CA GLU A 160 2.17 12.53 -16.21
C GLU A 160 2.64 13.98 -16.06
N ALA A 161 3.32 14.31 -14.96
CA ALA A 161 3.87 15.65 -14.74
C ALA A 161 4.98 15.99 -15.74
N ASP A 162 5.90 15.05 -16.00
CA ASP A 162 7.00 15.22 -16.95
C ASP A 162 6.44 15.37 -18.39
N ALA A 163 5.47 14.54 -18.78
CA ALA A 163 4.81 14.64 -20.10
C ALA A 163 4.07 15.97 -20.28
N LYS A 164 3.41 16.48 -19.23
CA LYS A 164 2.75 17.78 -19.28
C LYS A 164 3.76 18.93 -19.39
N ALA A 165 4.87 18.86 -18.67
CA ALA A 165 5.93 19.87 -18.74
C ALA A 165 6.58 19.93 -20.12
N GLU A 166 6.79 18.78 -20.77
CA GLU A 166 7.32 18.69 -22.14
C GLU A 166 6.33 19.30 -23.15
N ALA A 167 5.04 18.96 -23.05
CA ALA A 167 4.00 19.53 -23.91
C ALA A 167 3.84 21.05 -23.74
N ASP A 168 3.90 21.55 -22.50
CA ASP A 168 3.84 22.98 -22.21
C ASP A 168 5.08 23.71 -22.74
N ALA A 169 6.26 23.10 -22.68
CA ALA A 169 7.50 23.64 -23.24
C ALA A 169 7.48 23.67 -24.78
N GLU A 170 6.98 22.63 -25.42
CA GLU A 170 6.82 22.57 -26.88
C GLU A 170 5.80 23.61 -27.37
N ALA A 171 4.67 23.76 -26.67
CA ALA A 171 3.67 24.78 -26.96
C ALA A 171 4.22 26.21 -26.79
N ALA A 172 5.04 26.45 -25.76
CA ALA A 172 5.70 27.74 -25.54
C ALA A 172 6.73 28.05 -26.63
N ALA A 173 7.51 27.06 -27.06
CA ALA A 173 8.47 27.21 -28.16
C ALA A 173 7.77 27.50 -29.50
N ALA A 174 6.67 26.78 -29.79
CA ALA A 174 5.86 27.02 -30.98
C ALA A 174 5.22 28.43 -30.98
N ALA A 175 4.70 28.88 -29.82
CA ALA A 175 4.15 30.23 -29.68
C ALA A 175 5.23 31.32 -29.83
N ALA A 176 6.44 31.09 -29.32
CA ALA A 176 7.57 32.00 -29.50
C ALA A 176 7.99 32.11 -30.97
N LYS A 177 8.08 30.97 -31.69
CA LYS A 177 8.36 30.92 -33.14
C LYS A 177 7.29 31.69 -33.93
N ALA A 178 6.01 31.43 -33.68
CA ALA A 178 4.91 32.12 -34.35
C ALA A 178 4.91 33.64 -34.11
N ARG A 179 5.30 34.09 -32.90
CA ARG A 179 5.43 35.51 -32.58
C ARG A 179 6.63 36.15 -33.28
N ALA A 180 7.74 35.43 -33.42
CA ALA A 180 8.91 35.90 -34.15
C ALA A 180 8.61 36.05 -35.65
N GLU A 181 7.91 35.09 -36.25
CA GLU A 181 7.47 35.14 -37.65
C GLU A 181 6.45 36.28 -37.90
N ALA A 182 5.51 36.51 -36.98
CA ALA A 182 4.57 37.62 -37.07
C ALA A 182 5.25 39.00 -36.96
N ALA A 183 6.34 39.08 -36.20
CA ALA A 183 7.15 40.29 -36.02
C ALA A 183 8.17 40.53 -37.15
N ALA A 184 8.25 39.64 -38.15
CA ALA A 184 9.23 39.73 -39.21
C ALA A 184 9.14 41.06 -39.96
N THR A 185 10.28 41.74 -40.09
CA THR A 185 10.37 43.03 -40.75
C THR A 185 10.10 42.88 -42.26
N VAL A 186 9.80 43.99 -42.93
CA VAL A 186 9.68 44.00 -44.41
C VAL A 186 11.01 43.54 -45.05
N SER A 187 12.16 43.90 -44.46
CA SER A 187 13.47 43.49 -44.96
C SER A 187 13.67 41.97 -44.87
N GLN A 188 13.31 41.36 -43.74
CA GLN A 188 13.34 39.91 -43.53
C GLN A 188 12.43 39.14 -44.51
N LYS A 189 11.22 39.65 -44.76
CA LYS A 189 10.32 39.08 -45.77
C LYS A 189 10.89 39.17 -47.18
N ASN A 190 11.54 40.28 -47.52
CA ASN A 190 12.22 40.44 -48.80
C ASN A 190 13.41 39.49 -48.94
N ALA A 191 14.22 39.33 -47.89
CA ALA A 191 15.33 38.39 -47.87
C ALA A 191 14.84 36.95 -48.05
N LEU A 192 13.76 36.55 -47.38
CA LEU A 192 13.12 35.24 -47.55
C LEU A 192 12.64 35.00 -48.99
N ASN A 193 11.93 35.96 -49.59
CA ASN A 193 11.49 35.84 -50.98
C ASN A 193 12.67 35.70 -51.94
N LYS A 194 13.76 36.43 -51.67
CA LYS A 194 14.98 36.33 -52.45
C LYS A 194 15.68 34.97 -52.25
N ALA A 195 15.75 34.48 -51.03
CA ALA A 195 16.26 33.15 -50.69
C ALA A 195 15.50 32.07 -51.48
N LYS A 196 14.16 32.12 -51.47
CA LYS A 196 13.29 31.22 -52.27
C LYS A 196 13.61 31.29 -53.76
N SER A 197 13.81 32.50 -54.29
CA SER A 197 14.21 32.67 -55.70
C SER A 197 15.54 31.99 -56.00
N TYR A 198 16.53 32.08 -55.12
CA TYR A 198 17.85 31.49 -55.34
C TYR A 198 17.83 29.97 -55.34
N ILE A 199 17.24 29.35 -54.31
CA ILE A 199 17.14 27.89 -54.22
C ILE A 199 16.22 27.30 -55.31
N SER A 200 15.35 28.12 -55.92
CA SER A 200 14.56 27.69 -57.08
C SER A 200 15.40 27.61 -58.35
N TYR A 201 16.46 28.41 -58.47
CA TYR A 201 17.29 28.51 -59.68
C TYR A 201 18.54 27.63 -59.65
N ALA A 202 19.21 27.50 -58.50
CA ALA A 202 20.41 26.69 -58.34
C ALA A 202 20.44 26.01 -56.96
N GLY A 203 21.29 24.99 -56.79
CA GLY A 203 21.55 24.41 -55.47
C GLY A 203 22.34 25.40 -54.60
N PHE A 204 21.96 25.55 -53.33
CA PHE A 204 22.72 26.34 -52.35
C PHE A 204 22.81 25.58 -51.03
N SER A 205 23.96 25.66 -50.37
CA SER A 205 24.04 25.34 -48.94
C SER A 205 23.34 26.42 -48.13
N HIS A 206 22.99 26.10 -46.88
CA HIS A 206 22.41 27.09 -45.97
C HIS A 206 23.30 28.33 -45.85
N ASP A 207 24.58 28.13 -45.53
CA ASP A 207 25.52 29.23 -45.32
C ASP A 207 25.92 29.92 -46.63
N GLY A 208 25.95 29.19 -47.75
CA GLY A 208 26.14 29.77 -49.08
C GLY A 208 24.97 30.68 -49.48
N LEU A 209 23.74 30.34 -49.09
CA LEU A 209 22.56 31.17 -49.31
C LEU A 209 22.61 32.46 -48.47
N ILE A 210 23.07 32.36 -47.21
CA ILE A 210 23.31 33.53 -46.36
C ILE A 210 24.36 34.45 -47.00
N ASP A 211 25.49 33.91 -47.44
CA ASP A 211 26.54 34.67 -48.11
C ASP A 211 26.02 35.39 -49.37
N GLN A 212 25.17 34.71 -50.15
CA GLN A 212 24.57 35.28 -51.35
C GLN A 212 23.68 36.48 -51.03
N LEU A 213 22.87 36.40 -49.96
CA LEU A 213 22.02 37.50 -49.51
C LEU A 213 22.84 38.65 -48.90
N LEU A 214 23.91 38.34 -48.15
CA LEU A 214 24.86 39.35 -47.67
C LEU A 214 25.54 40.10 -48.82
N TYR A 215 25.90 39.38 -49.89
CA TYR A 215 26.45 39.98 -51.10
C TYR A 215 25.46 40.97 -51.74
N GLU A 216 24.16 40.65 -51.73
CA GLU A 216 23.06 41.54 -52.14
C GLU A 216 22.75 42.69 -51.15
N LYS A 217 23.58 42.86 -50.11
CA LYS A 217 23.48 43.93 -49.10
C LYS A 217 22.30 43.81 -48.14
N TYR A 218 21.73 42.62 -47.99
CA TYR A 218 20.92 42.33 -46.81
C TYR A 218 21.80 42.40 -45.56
N SER A 219 21.22 42.84 -44.44
CA SER A 219 21.90 42.72 -43.16
C SER A 219 22.10 41.23 -42.82
N LEU A 220 23.10 40.92 -41.98
CA LEU A 220 23.29 39.54 -41.51
C LEU A 220 22.01 38.97 -40.89
N ALA A 221 21.31 39.78 -40.09
CA ALA A 221 20.05 39.36 -39.47
C ALA A 221 18.95 39.05 -40.50
N ASP A 222 18.84 39.81 -41.59
CA ASP A 222 17.85 39.57 -42.64
C ASP A 222 18.25 38.36 -43.52
N ALA A 223 19.53 38.22 -43.84
CA ALA A 223 20.06 37.13 -44.64
C ALA A 223 19.90 35.77 -43.94
N THR A 224 20.28 35.71 -42.66
CA THR A 224 20.07 34.53 -41.81
C THR A 224 18.58 34.21 -41.69
N TYR A 225 17.73 35.20 -41.42
CA TYR A 225 16.27 34.99 -41.40
C TYR A 225 15.77 34.39 -42.73
N GLY A 226 16.23 34.90 -43.87
CA GLY A 226 15.83 34.41 -45.17
C GLY A 226 16.21 32.95 -45.41
N ALA A 227 17.42 32.54 -45.05
CA ALA A 227 17.89 31.16 -45.18
C ALA A 227 17.20 30.21 -44.19
N ASP A 228 17.02 30.62 -42.93
CA ASP A 228 16.39 29.82 -41.88
C ASP A 228 14.91 29.48 -42.21
N HIS A 229 14.20 30.40 -42.86
CA HIS A 229 12.75 30.29 -43.11
C HIS A 229 12.41 29.89 -44.55
N VAL A 230 13.41 29.55 -45.39
CA VAL A 230 13.19 29.18 -46.79
C VAL A 230 12.58 27.77 -46.94
N GLU A 231 12.58 26.98 -45.86
CA GLU A 231 12.05 25.61 -45.78
C GLU A 231 12.64 24.66 -46.85
N ALA A 232 13.94 24.80 -47.14
CA ALA A 232 14.64 23.93 -48.07
C ALA A 232 15.06 22.60 -47.44
N ASP A 233 14.98 21.52 -48.23
CA ASP A 233 15.73 20.30 -47.95
C ASP A 233 17.19 20.50 -48.40
N TRP A 234 18.09 20.64 -47.43
CA TRP A 234 19.49 20.92 -47.70
C TRP A 234 20.25 19.75 -48.35
N ASN A 235 19.78 18.51 -48.18
CA ASN A 235 20.32 17.36 -48.90
C ASN A 235 19.91 17.42 -50.38
N GLU A 236 18.67 17.80 -50.67
CA GLU A 236 18.21 18.01 -52.05
C GLU A 236 18.98 19.15 -52.73
N GLN A 237 19.24 20.24 -52.01
CA GLN A 237 20.07 21.33 -52.53
C GLN A 237 21.51 20.88 -52.83
N ALA A 238 22.09 20.01 -52.00
CA ALA A 238 23.41 19.42 -52.23
C ALA A 238 23.41 18.52 -53.48
N ALA A 239 22.40 17.66 -53.64
CA ALA A 239 22.22 16.83 -54.84
C ALA A 239 22.09 17.66 -56.12
N ARG A 240 21.34 18.77 -56.05
CA ARG A 240 21.19 19.70 -57.18
C ARG A 240 22.51 20.38 -57.54
N LYS A 241 23.29 20.83 -56.55
CA LYS A 241 24.62 21.41 -56.78
C LYS A 241 25.60 20.37 -57.34
N ALA A 242 25.59 19.16 -56.80
CA ALA A 242 26.40 18.03 -57.28
C ALA A 242 26.10 17.73 -58.76
N THR A 243 24.82 17.63 -59.11
CA THR A 243 24.37 17.43 -60.50
C THR A 243 24.86 18.54 -61.41
N SER A 244 24.76 19.80 -60.95
CA SER A 244 25.26 20.96 -61.71
C SER A 244 26.77 20.83 -61.97
N TYR A 245 27.58 20.48 -60.98
CA TYR A 245 29.02 20.29 -61.19
C TYR A 245 29.34 19.17 -62.18
N MET A 246 28.68 18.02 -62.03
CA MET A 246 28.85 16.86 -62.92
C MET A 246 28.46 17.16 -64.37
N SER A 247 27.60 18.16 -64.61
CA SER A 247 27.21 18.57 -65.96
C SER A 247 28.29 19.39 -66.70
N TYR A 248 29.23 20.00 -65.98
CA TYR A 248 30.29 20.84 -66.56
C TYR A 248 31.70 20.26 -66.43
N SER A 249 31.93 19.35 -65.46
CA SER A 249 33.22 18.70 -65.24
C SER A 249 33.04 17.32 -64.62
N SER A 250 34.01 16.43 -64.82
CA SER A 250 34.06 15.14 -64.14
C SER A 250 34.74 15.28 -62.78
N PHE A 251 34.19 14.63 -61.76
CA PHE A 251 34.76 14.57 -60.41
C PHE A 251 34.92 13.12 -59.95
N SER A 252 35.90 12.87 -59.07
CA SER A 252 35.88 11.69 -58.20
C SER A 252 34.92 11.93 -57.03
N ARG A 253 34.45 10.86 -56.36
CA ARG A 253 33.57 10.99 -55.19
C ARG A 253 34.15 11.94 -54.13
N GLY A 254 35.40 11.71 -53.73
CA GLY A 254 36.10 12.56 -52.76
C GLY A 254 36.25 14.00 -53.24
N GLY A 255 36.63 14.21 -54.50
CA GLY A 255 36.78 15.56 -55.06
C GLY A 255 35.45 16.33 -55.13
N LEU A 256 34.34 15.65 -55.41
CA LEU A 256 33.01 16.28 -55.40
C LEU A 256 32.56 16.62 -53.97
N ILE A 257 32.82 15.74 -53.00
CA ILE A 257 32.54 16.02 -51.57
C ILE A 257 33.33 17.25 -51.11
N ASP A 258 34.63 17.30 -51.38
CA ASP A 258 35.47 18.44 -51.01
C ASP A 258 34.98 19.74 -51.65
N GLN A 259 34.53 19.68 -52.91
CA GLN A 259 33.96 20.82 -53.62
C GLN A 259 32.64 21.29 -52.99
N LEU A 260 31.77 20.39 -52.57
CA LEU A 260 30.50 20.74 -51.90
C LEU A 260 30.75 21.29 -50.49
N ILE A 261 31.73 20.76 -49.75
CA ILE A 261 32.16 21.33 -48.47
C ILE A 261 32.73 22.74 -48.67
N TYR A 262 33.49 22.97 -49.75
CA TYR A 262 33.95 24.31 -50.12
C TYR A 262 32.78 25.28 -50.39
N GLU A 263 31.69 24.78 -51.00
CA GLU A 263 30.41 25.50 -51.14
C GLU A 263 29.60 25.57 -49.83
N LYS A 264 30.20 25.22 -48.68
CA LYS A 264 29.65 25.26 -47.33
C LYS A 264 28.50 24.30 -47.03
N PHE A 265 28.37 23.22 -47.78
CA PHE A 265 27.53 22.11 -47.34
C PHE A 265 28.17 21.43 -46.13
N THR A 266 27.36 20.87 -45.22
CA THR A 266 27.91 20.01 -44.16
C THR A 266 28.53 18.75 -44.78
N PRO A 267 29.48 18.09 -44.10
CA PRO A 267 30.06 16.84 -44.61
C PRO A 267 29.00 15.79 -44.99
N GLU A 268 27.91 15.71 -44.23
CA GLU A 268 26.80 14.78 -44.48
C GLU A 268 26.01 15.16 -45.74
N GLN A 269 25.69 16.45 -45.92
CA GLN A 269 25.00 16.96 -47.11
C GLN A 269 25.87 16.79 -48.37
N ALA A 270 27.18 17.07 -48.25
CA ALA A 270 28.13 16.89 -49.35
C ALA A 270 28.27 15.42 -49.77
N ALA A 271 28.34 14.51 -48.80
CA ALA A 271 28.33 13.07 -49.06
C ALA A 271 27.03 12.64 -49.76
N TYR A 272 25.87 13.08 -49.26
CA TYR A 272 24.58 12.82 -49.90
C TYR A 272 24.54 13.33 -51.35
N GLY A 273 25.05 14.54 -51.59
CA GLY A 273 25.13 15.12 -52.93
C GLY A 273 25.97 14.27 -53.88
N ALA A 274 27.14 13.80 -53.46
CA ALA A 274 27.98 12.91 -54.27
C ALA A 274 27.31 11.56 -54.56
N ASP A 275 26.66 10.96 -53.55
CA ASP A 275 25.94 9.70 -53.72
C ASP A 275 24.77 9.85 -54.71
N SER A 276 24.08 10.99 -54.70
CA SER A 276 22.93 11.27 -55.57
C SER A 276 23.26 11.29 -57.07
N VAL A 277 24.52 11.54 -57.43
CA VAL A 277 25.01 11.53 -58.83
C VAL A 277 25.73 10.23 -59.19
N GLY A 278 25.67 9.22 -58.31
CA GLY A 278 26.20 7.88 -58.55
C GLY A 278 27.70 7.72 -58.29
N LEU A 279 28.29 8.55 -57.42
CA LEU A 279 29.71 8.50 -57.05
C LEU A 279 29.97 7.86 -55.69
#